data_AF-A0A7X6BE80-F1
#
_entry.id   AF-A0A7X6BE80-F1
#
_cell.length_a   1.000
_cell.length_b   1.000
_cell.length_c   1.000
_cell.angle_alpha   90.00
_cell.angle_beta   90.00
_cell.angle_gamma   90.00
#
_symmetry.space_group_name_H-M   'P 1'
#
loop_
_entity.id
_entity.type
_entity.pdbx_description
1 polymer ?
#
loop_
_entity_poly.entity_id
_entity_poly.type
_entity_poly.pdbx_seq_one_letter_code
_entity_poly.pdbx_strand_id
1 'polypeptide(L)'
;MFFPTIGGEWIPIKDVKSILVSNDPSKNARVETADEVYEVDGHAAKLMRSLPVSAFPAAAGTYVLTMVSEGDEKPTEVFPAMVIAWGLDAEGISHPITASGVDDGNNGYHAIRMPDDTVVQPLGNEWPTFREYLAKMEVKLVQAPPELMAKSGQAAFFA
;
A
#
# COMPACT_ATOMS: atom_id res chain seq x y z
N MET A 1 -7.88 7.17 16.86
CA MET A 1 -6.51 7.20 16.32
C MET A 1 -6.05 8.66 16.32
N PHE A 2 -4.79 8.92 16.64
CA PHE A 2 -4.23 10.26 16.85
C PHE A 2 -2.99 10.48 15.97
N PHE A 3 -2.68 11.74 15.69
CA PHE A 3 -1.57 12.22 14.87
C PHE A 3 -0.53 12.87 15.78
N PRO A 4 0.71 12.33 15.89
CA PRO A 4 1.78 12.99 16.63
C PRO A 4 2.39 14.15 15.83
N THR A 5 2.44 15.35 16.40
CA THR A 5 3.12 16.50 15.81
C THR A 5 4.61 16.48 16.14
N ILE A 6 5.41 17.22 15.37
CA ILE A 6 6.84 17.42 15.71
C ILE A 6 6.98 18.14 17.07
N GLY A 7 5.98 18.93 17.45
CA GLY A 7 5.89 19.59 18.76
C GLY A 7 5.54 18.66 19.93
N GLY A 8 5.26 17.38 19.68
CA GLY A 8 4.90 16.39 20.70
C GLY A 8 3.40 16.38 21.07
N GLU A 9 2.57 17.11 20.34
CA GLU A 9 1.11 17.13 20.53
C GLU A 9 0.46 15.95 19.79
N TRP A 10 -0.73 15.55 20.23
CA TRP A 10 -1.48 14.45 19.65
C TRP A 10 -2.84 14.93 19.14
N ILE A 11 -3.03 14.96 17.82
CA ILE A 11 -4.26 15.46 17.18
C ILE A 11 -5.19 14.28 16.83
N PRO A 12 -6.45 14.25 17.24
CA PRO A 12 -7.36 13.20 16.80
C PRO A 12 -7.57 13.26 15.28
N ILE A 13 -7.50 12.12 14.57
CA ILE A 13 -7.67 12.09 13.10
C ILE A 13 -8.99 12.71 12.66
N LYS A 14 -10.05 12.49 13.44
CA LYS A 14 -11.40 13.03 13.15
C LYS A 14 -11.43 14.57 13.04
N ASP A 15 -10.44 15.26 13.61
CA ASP A 15 -10.35 16.71 13.64
C ASP A 15 -9.42 17.25 12.53
N VAL A 16 -8.78 16.36 11.76
CA VAL A 16 -7.94 16.69 10.61
C VAL A 16 -8.80 16.98 9.39
N LYS A 17 -8.70 18.20 8.86
CA LYS A 17 -9.35 18.63 7.62
C LYS A 17 -8.52 18.31 6.39
N SER A 18 -7.22 18.57 6.46
CA SER A 18 -6.31 18.37 5.33
C SER A 18 -4.91 17.99 5.82
N ILE A 19 -4.22 17.18 5.04
CA ILE A 19 -2.80 16.91 5.23
C ILE A 19 -2.11 17.37 3.94
N LEU A 20 -1.15 18.28 4.03
CA LEU A 20 -0.35 18.77 2.91
C LEU A 20 1.05 18.16 3.00
N VAL A 21 1.32 17.16 2.17
CA VAL A 21 2.60 16.45 2.15
C VAL A 21 3.50 17.04 1.07
N SER A 22 4.76 17.31 1.42
CA SER A 22 5.78 17.65 0.43
C SER A 22 6.17 16.41 -0.36
N ASN A 23 6.39 16.54 -1.68
CA ASN A 23 6.93 15.44 -2.49
C ASN A 23 8.35 15.02 -2.10
N ASP A 24 9.01 15.82 -1.24
CA ASP A 24 10.29 15.50 -0.64
C ASP A 24 10.06 14.84 0.73
N PRO A 25 10.32 13.53 0.89
CA PRO A 25 10.09 12.81 2.13
C PRO A 25 11.00 13.26 3.29
N SER A 26 12.04 14.05 3.01
CA SER A 26 12.87 14.69 4.04
C SER A 26 12.26 15.97 4.61
N LYS A 27 11.12 16.43 4.06
CA LYS A 27 10.42 17.63 4.50
C LYS A 27 9.21 17.29 5.34
N ASN A 28 9.00 18.13 6.36
CA ASN A 28 7.79 18.10 7.17
C ASN A 28 6.56 18.27 6.28
N ALA A 29 5.49 17.57 6.63
CA ALA A 29 4.16 17.81 6.11
C ALA A 29 3.39 18.73 7.08
N ARG A 30 2.24 19.23 6.63
CA ARG A 30 1.36 20.10 7.42
C ARG A 30 -0.01 19.45 7.61
N VAL A 31 -0.50 19.44 8.83
CA VAL A 31 -1.85 18.98 9.17
C VAL A 31 -2.68 20.18 9.55
N GLU A 32 -3.80 20.38 8.85
CA GLU A 32 -4.75 21.45 9.13
C GLU A 32 -5.97 20.86 9.84
N THR A 33 -6.37 21.49 10.94
CA THR A 33 -7.59 21.17 11.70
C THR A 33 -8.61 22.29 11.55
N ALA A 34 -9.70 22.25 12.32
CA ALA A 34 -10.64 23.37 12.34
C ALA A 34 -10.04 24.67 12.86
N ASP A 35 -9.11 24.55 13.80
CA ASP A 35 -8.66 25.67 14.63
C ASP A 35 -7.17 25.99 14.43
N GLU A 36 -6.35 25.00 14.05
CA GLU A 36 -4.89 25.11 14.03
C GLU A 36 -4.21 24.35 12.88
N VAL A 37 -2.98 24.76 12.54
CA VAL A 37 -2.10 24.10 11.57
C VAL A 37 -0.84 23.60 12.28
N TYR A 38 -0.54 22.32 12.12
CA TYR A 38 0.57 21.64 12.78
C TYR A 38 1.59 21.14 11.77
N GLU A 39 2.87 21.18 12.13
CA GLU A 39 3.93 20.51 11.37
C GLU A 39 4.14 19.08 11.86
N VAL A 40 4.31 18.20 10.90
CA VAL A 40 4.34 16.76 11.12
C VAL A 40 5.43 16.14 10.28
N ASP A 41 5.96 15.01 10.74
CA ASP A 41 6.96 14.28 9.97
C ASP A 41 6.36 13.83 8.62
N GLY A 42 7.11 14.07 7.53
CA GLY A 42 6.65 13.80 6.17
C GLY A 42 6.39 12.31 5.91
N HIS A 43 7.14 11.42 6.57
CA HIS A 43 6.95 9.98 6.51
C HIS A 43 5.70 9.56 7.28
N ALA A 44 5.49 10.09 8.49
CA ALA A 44 4.26 9.86 9.26
C ALA A 44 3.00 10.35 8.51
N ALA A 45 3.06 11.51 7.88
CA ALA A 45 1.95 12.05 7.09
C ALA A 45 1.63 11.23 5.85
N LYS A 46 2.66 10.69 5.18
CA LYS A 46 2.49 9.76 4.05
C LYS A 46 1.85 8.45 4.50
N LEU A 47 2.33 7.87 5.60
CA LEU A 47 1.76 6.66 6.21
C LEU A 47 0.28 6.87 6.59
N MET A 48 -0.08 8.04 7.11
CA MET A 48 -1.44 8.33 7.51
C MET A 48 -2.40 8.54 6.34
N ARG A 49 -1.91 9.02 5.18
CA ARG A 49 -2.67 8.98 3.93
C ARG A 49 -2.81 7.57 3.39
N SER A 50 -1.87 6.67 3.63
CA SER A 50 -1.97 5.28 3.18
C SER A 50 -2.68 4.35 4.16
N LEU A 51 -2.91 4.79 5.40
CA LEU A 51 -3.67 4.01 6.37
C LEU A 51 -5.17 3.99 6.01
N PRO A 52 -5.79 2.79 5.93
CA PRO A 52 -7.20 2.67 5.65
C PRO A 52 -8.05 3.32 6.74
N VAL A 53 -8.95 4.23 6.36
CA VAL A 53 -10.00 4.77 7.24
C VAL A 53 -11.17 3.80 7.38
N SER A 54 -11.33 2.88 6.42
CA SER A 54 -12.26 1.76 6.50
C SER A 54 -11.70 0.54 5.77
N ALA A 55 -12.16 -0.65 6.13
CA ALA A 55 -11.77 -1.88 5.48
C ALA A 55 -12.98 -2.78 5.21
N PHE A 56 -12.97 -3.48 4.08
CA PHE A 56 -13.99 -4.46 3.71
C PHE A 56 -13.33 -5.74 3.20
N PRO A 57 -13.97 -6.91 3.41
CA PRO A 57 -13.38 -8.19 3.04
C PRO A 57 -13.15 -8.28 1.52
N ALA A 58 -12.02 -8.85 1.13
CA ALA A 58 -11.75 -9.16 -0.28
C ALA A 58 -12.42 -10.48 -0.68
N ALA A 59 -12.71 -10.64 -1.97
CA ALA A 59 -13.21 -11.90 -2.48
C ALA A 59 -12.13 -12.98 -2.38
N ALA A 60 -12.50 -14.19 -1.95
CA ALA A 60 -11.57 -15.31 -1.89
C ALA A 60 -10.96 -15.58 -3.28
N GLY A 61 -9.66 -15.84 -3.33
CA GLY A 61 -8.92 -15.99 -4.59
C GLY A 61 -8.39 -14.69 -5.19
N THR A 62 -8.46 -13.57 -4.46
CA THR A 62 -7.84 -12.30 -4.85
C THR A 62 -6.37 -12.24 -4.39
N TYR A 63 -5.47 -11.86 -5.29
CA TYR A 63 -4.04 -11.73 -4.99
C TYR A 63 -3.47 -10.42 -5.55
N VAL A 64 -2.62 -9.75 -4.78
CA VAL A 64 -1.72 -8.74 -5.31
C VAL A 64 -0.49 -9.44 -5.88
N LEU A 65 -0.06 -9.01 -7.07
CA LEU A 65 1.07 -9.58 -7.79
C LEU A 65 2.26 -8.62 -7.65
N THR A 66 3.21 -9.01 -6.81
CA THR A 66 4.45 -8.25 -6.60
C THR A 66 5.50 -8.75 -7.56
N MET A 67 5.96 -7.89 -8.46
CA MET A 67 7.11 -8.18 -9.32
C MET A 67 8.39 -7.99 -8.52
N VAL A 68 9.29 -8.96 -8.59
CA VAL A 68 10.61 -8.89 -7.95
C VAL A 68 11.66 -8.76 -9.07
N SER A 69 12.54 -7.76 -8.93
CA SER A 69 13.73 -7.60 -9.77
C SER A 69 14.99 -7.76 -8.91
N GLU A 70 15.98 -8.45 -9.44
CA GLU A 70 17.33 -8.41 -8.89
C GLU A 70 18.07 -7.21 -9.50
N GLY A 71 18.11 -6.09 -8.77
CA GLY A 71 18.74 -4.86 -9.23
C GLY A 71 17.96 -4.12 -10.32
N ASP A 72 18.68 -3.54 -11.29
CA ASP A 72 18.12 -2.75 -12.41
C ASP A 72 17.63 -3.63 -13.58
N GLU A 73 17.58 -4.94 -13.40
CA GLU A 73 17.12 -5.87 -14.44
C GLU A 73 15.59 -5.89 -14.55
N LYS A 74 15.10 -6.33 -15.72
CA LYS A 74 13.67 -6.59 -15.91
C LYS A 74 13.20 -7.57 -14.83
N PRO A 75 11.98 -7.41 -14.29
CA PRO A 75 11.43 -8.40 -13.38
C PRO A 75 11.49 -9.80 -13.99
N THR A 76 11.95 -10.77 -13.22
CA THR A 76 12.05 -12.18 -13.63
C THR A 76 11.02 -13.05 -12.92
N GLU A 77 10.49 -12.56 -11.79
CA GLU A 77 9.62 -13.31 -10.89
C GLU A 77 8.41 -12.49 -10.46
N VAL A 78 7.28 -13.19 -10.26
CA VAL A 78 6.05 -12.66 -9.69
C VAL A 78 5.69 -13.46 -8.45
N PHE A 79 5.46 -12.72 -7.36
CA PHE A 79 5.02 -13.24 -6.09
C PHE A 79 3.55 -12.86 -5.83
N PRO A 80 2.63 -13.83 -5.70
CA PRO A 80 1.25 -13.56 -5.33
C PRO A 80 1.09 -13.51 -3.80
N ALA A 81 0.65 -12.36 -3.27
CA ALA A 81 0.21 -12.25 -1.89
C ALA A 81 -1.32 -12.20 -1.82
N MET A 82 -1.91 -13.02 -0.95
CA MET A 82 -3.36 -13.08 -0.80
C MET A 82 -3.88 -11.76 -0.23
N VAL A 83 -4.87 -11.17 -0.90
CA VAL A 83 -5.59 -10.00 -0.40
C VAL A 83 -6.66 -10.49 0.57
N ILE A 84 -6.54 -10.10 1.83
CA ILE A 84 -7.48 -10.47 2.90
C ILE A 84 -8.61 -9.44 3.02
N ALA A 85 -8.33 -8.18 2.69
CA ALA A 85 -9.27 -7.08 2.73
C ALA A 85 -8.84 -5.98 1.77
N TRP A 86 -9.76 -5.07 1.50
CA TRP A 86 -9.50 -3.80 0.83
C TRP A 86 -9.62 -2.69 1.86
N GLY A 87 -8.59 -1.84 1.93
CA GLY A 87 -8.60 -0.63 2.73
C GLY A 87 -8.99 0.56 1.87
N LEU A 88 -9.89 1.41 2.34
CA LEU A 88 -10.16 2.70 1.73
C LEU A 88 -9.43 3.78 2.52
N ASP A 89 -8.60 4.59 1.87
CA ASP A 89 -7.94 5.71 2.53
C ASP A 89 -8.83 6.97 2.59
N ALA A 90 -8.30 8.04 3.20
CA ALA A 90 -9.00 9.31 3.33
C ALA A 90 -9.23 10.02 1.98
N GLU A 91 -8.51 9.66 0.93
CA GLU A 91 -8.66 10.19 -0.44
C GLU A 91 -9.68 9.37 -1.26
N GLY A 92 -10.22 8.29 -0.69
CA GLY A 92 -11.15 7.39 -1.35
C GLY A 92 -10.47 6.38 -2.29
N ILE A 93 -9.15 6.20 -2.17
CA ILE A 93 -8.38 5.22 -2.93
C ILE A 93 -8.41 3.88 -2.19
N SER A 94 -8.65 2.80 -2.94
CA SER A 94 -8.61 1.44 -2.41
C SER A 94 -7.19 0.86 -2.45
N HIS A 95 -6.76 0.27 -1.34
CA HIS A 95 -5.48 -0.38 -1.14
C HIS A 95 -5.69 -1.86 -0.81
N PRO A 96 -4.94 -2.79 -1.40
CA PRO A 96 -4.99 -4.19 -0.97
C PRO A 96 -4.35 -4.34 0.41
N ILE A 97 -5.02 -5.06 1.30
CA ILE A 97 -4.50 -5.46 2.61
C ILE A 97 -4.12 -6.94 2.51
N THR A 98 -2.88 -7.26 2.85
CA THR A 98 -2.34 -8.62 2.88
C THR A 98 -1.91 -9.00 4.30
N ALA A 99 -1.43 -10.23 4.49
CA ALA A 99 -0.83 -10.64 5.77
C ALA A 99 0.41 -9.81 6.16
N SER A 100 1.07 -9.18 5.18
CA SER A 100 2.25 -8.34 5.39
C SER A 100 1.93 -6.89 5.74
N GLY A 101 0.64 -6.51 5.72
CA GLY A 101 0.18 -5.15 6.00
C GLY A 101 -0.66 -4.57 4.87
N VAL A 102 -0.87 -3.25 4.94
CA VAL A 102 -1.47 -2.47 3.87
C VAL A 102 -0.39 -2.28 2.81
N ASP A 103 -0.63 -2.73 1.59
CA ASP A 103 0.30 -2.50 0.50
C ASP A 103 0.14 -1.03 0.07
N ASP A 104 0.93 -0.14 0.70
CA ASP A 104 0.99 1.30 0.42
C ASP A 104 1.98 1.64 -0.70
N GLY A 105 2.63 0.61 -1.23
CA GLY A 105 3.66 0.66 -2.24
C GLY A 105 3.10 1.05 -3.59
N ASN A 106 2.88 2.33 -3.83
CA ASN A 106 2.84 2.88 -5.19
C ASN A 106 1.81 2.15 -6.08
N ASN A 107 0.54 2.16 -5.67
CA ASN A 107 -0.61 1.53 -6.37
C ASN A 107 -0.74 1.84 -7.87
N GLY A 108 0.07 2.74 -8.43
CA GLY A 108 0.22 2.85 -9.88
C GLY A 108 0.74 1.58 -10.58
N TYR A 109 1.33 0.61 -9.86
CA TYR A 109 2.10 -0.47 -10.51
C TYR A 109 1.71 -1.90 -10.17
N HIS A 110 0.95 -2.18 -9.11
CA HIS A 110 0.64 -3.56 -8.75
C HIS A 110 -0.51 -4.12 -9.60
N ALA A 111 -0.28 -5.29 -10.19
CA ALA A 111 -1.32 -6.05 -10.86
C ALA A 111 -2.10 -6.87 -9.81
N ILE A 112 -3.41 -6.92 -9.91
CA ILE A 112 -4.31 -7.67 -9.02
C ILE A 112 -4.89 -8.83 -9.82
N ARG A 113 -4.69 -10.05 -9.34
CA ARG A 113 -5.41 -11.22 -9.83
C ARG A 113 -6.74 -11.33 -9.09
N MET A 114 -7.81 -11.40 -9.87
CA MET A 114 -9.18 -11.56 -9.39
C MET A 114 -9.57 -13.04 -9.27
N PRO A 115 -10.66 -13.37 -8.54
CA PRO A 115 -11.11 -14.76 -8.37
C PRO A 115 -11.49 -15.49 -9.66
N ASP A 116 -11.88 -14.75 -10.70
CA ASP A 116 -12.21 -15.27 -12.03
C ASP A 116 -10.96 -15.48 -12.92
N ASP A 117 -9.77 -15.38 -12.33
CA ASP A 117 -8.46 -15.49 -12.96
C ASP A 117 -8.05 -14.30 -13.85
N THR A 118 -8.89 -13.28 -13.96
CA THR A 118 -8.50 -12.03 -14.64
C THR A 118 -7.42 -11.30 -13.86
N VAL A 119 -6.60 -10.52 -14.55
CA VAL A 119 -5.59 -9.66 -13.91
C VAL A 119 -5.81 -8.22 -14.34
N VAL A 120 -5.96 -7.33 -13.36
CA VAL A 120 -6.18 -5.90 -13.57
C VAL A 120 -5.03 -5.09 -13.01
N GLN A 121 -4.59 -4.06 -13.74
CA GLN A 121 -3.64 -3.08 -13.24
C GLN A 121 -4.32 -1.69 -13.19
N PRO A 122 -4.09 -0.87 -12.16
CA PRO A 122 -4.75 0.43 -12.00
C PRO A 122 -4.57 1.41 -13.16
N LEU A 123 -3.54 1.24 -14.01
CA LEU A 123 -3.30 2.05 -15.21
C LEU A 123 -4.01 1.54 -16.48
N GLY A 124 -5.02 0.67 -16.34
CA GLY A 124 -5.93 0.30 -17.43
C GLY A 124 -5.48 -0.88 -18.28
N ASN A 125 -4.44 -1.61 -17.87
CA ASN A 125 -4.14 -2.90 -18.46
C ASN A 125 -4.99 -3.98 -17.79
N GLU A 126 -5.62 -4.80 -18.61
CA GLU A 126 -6.35 -5.98 -18.19
C GLU A 126 -5.87 -7.18 -19.00
N TRP A 127 -5.64 -8.29 -18.32
CA TRP A 127 -5.34 -9.57 -18.93
C TRP A 127 -6.49 -10.52 -18.64
N PRO A 128 -7.07 -11.16 -19.68
CA PRO A 128 -8.15 -12.14 -19.53
C PRO A 128 -7.82 -13.29 -18.57
N THR A 129 -6.54 -13.68 -18.47
CA THR A 129 -6.10 -14.75 -17.57
C THR A 129 -4.76 -14.43 -16.92
N PHE A 130 -4.51 -15.03 -15.75
CA PHE A 130 -3.23 -14.92 -15.07
C PHE A 130 -2.08 -15.51 -15.89
N ARG A 131 -2.37 -16.55 -16.68
CA ARG A 131 -1.40 -17.15 -17.60
C ARG A 131 -0.94 -16.17 -18.68
N GLU A 132 -1.87 -15.41 -19.26
CA GLU A 132 -1.56 -14.39 -20.26
C GLU A 132 -0.75 -13.26 -19.68
N TYR A 133 -1.06 -12.84 -18.45
CA TYR A 133 -0.26 -11.87 -17.71
C TYR A 133 1.19 -12.34 -17.56
N LEU A 134 1.42 -13.56 -17.06
CA LEU A 134 2.77 -14.12 -16.89
C LEU A 134 3.54 -14.20 -18.21
N ALA A 135 2.87 -14.67 -19.27
CA ALA A 135 3.47 -14.75 -20.60
C ALA A 135 3.84 -13.37 -21.18
N LYS A 136 2.99 -12.36 -20.95
CA LYS A 136 3.23 -10.99 -21.42
C LYS A 136 4.35 -10.30 -20.67
N MET A 137 4.47 -10.56 -19.37
CA MET A 137 5.51 -9.99 -18.52
C MET A 137 6.85 -10.74 -18.63
N GLU A 138 6.88 -11.92 -19.28
CA GLU A 138 8.06 -12.77 -19.41
C GLU A 138 8.63 -13.21 -18.04
N VAL A 139 7.75 -13.32 -17.03
CA VAL A 139 8.09 -13.64 -15.64
C VAL A 139 7.65 -15.04 -15.24
N LYS A 140 8.30 -15.59 -14.22
CA LYS A 140 7.94 -16.87 -13.60
C LYS A 140 7.15 -16.64 -12.32
N LEU A 141 6.20 -17.53 -12.06
CA LEU A 141 5.51 -17.59 -10.78
C LEU A 141 6.44 -18.24 -9.74
N VAL A 142 6.63 -17.58 -8.60
CA VAL A 142 7.35 -18.13 -7.46
C VAL A 142 6.49 -18.10 -6.19
N GLN A 143 6.73 -19.05 -5.29
CA GLN A 143 6.20 -18.98 -3.93
C GLN A 143 7.00 -17.96 -3.11
N ALA A 144 6.39 -17.38 -2.07
CA ALA A 144 6.99 -16.33 -1.25
C ALA A 144 8.43 -16.68 -0.84
N PRO A 145 9.43 -15.83 -1.14
CA PRO A 145 10.71 -15.93 -0.48
C PRO A 145 10.52 -15.80 1.04
N PRO A 146 11.18 -16.64 1.87
CA PRO A 146 11.10 -16.56 3.33
C PRO A 146 11.44 -15.17 3.88
N GLU A 147 12.24 -14.39 3.15
CA GLU A 147 12.71 -13.06 3.56
C GLU A 147 11.64 -11.97 3.43
N LEU A 148 10.74 -12.07 2.43
CA LEU A 148 9.53 -11.24 2.36
C LEU A 148 8.52 -11.66 3.45
N MET A 149 8.56 -12.92 3.88
CA MET A 149 7.86 -13.37 5.09
C MET A 149 8.58 -12.94 6.38
N ALA A 150 9.88 -12.66 6.38
CA ALA A 150 10.65 -12.29 7.58
C ALA A 150 10.67 -10.79 7.87
N LYS A 151 10.58 -9.93 6.84
CA LYS A 151 10.32 -8.48 7.05
C LYS A 151 8.96 -8.20 7.72
N SER A 152 8.07 -9.20 7.79
CA SER A 152 6.83 -9.17 8.57
C SER A 152 7.03 -9.21 10.10
N GLY A 153 8.27 -9.36 10.58
CA GLY A 153 8.60 -9.37 12.02
C GLY A 153 9.27 -8.11 12.56
N GLN A 154 9.50 -7.06 11.75
CA GLN A 154 10.27 -5.89 12.18
C GLN A 154 9.56 -4.52 12.09
N ALA A 155 8.25 -4.49 11.87
CA ALA A 155 7.45 -3.36 12.36
C ALA A 155 7.10 -3.64 13.83
N ALA A 156 8.11 -3.48 14.69
CA ALA A 156 7.95 -3.60 16.13
C ALA A 156 6.85 -2.62 16.59
N PHE A 157 5.84 -3.20 17.20
CA PHE A 157 4.94 -2.56 18.15
C PHE A 157 5.75 -1.67 19.12
N PHE A 158 5.33 -0.41 19.21
CA PHE A 158 5.51 0.56 20.31
C PHE A 158 6.93 0.77 20.91
N ALA A 159 7.43 1.99 20.76
CA ALA A 159 7.73 2.85 21.91
C ALA A 159 7.36 4.30 21.55
#